data_AF-A0A2X1PTU1-F1
#
_entry.id   AF-A0A2X1PTU1-F1
#
_cell.length_a   1.000
_cell.length_b   1.000
_cell.length_c   1.000
_cell.angle_alpha   90.00
_cell.angle_beta   90.00
_cell.angle_gamma   90.00
#
_symmetry.space_group_name_H-M   'P 1'
#
loop_
_entity.id
_entity.type
_entity.pdbx_description
1 polymer ?
#
loop_
_entity_poly.entity_id
_entity_poly.type
_entity_poly.pdbx_seq_one_letter_code
_entity_poly.pdbx_strand_id
1 'polypeptide(L)'
;MAHSHANLGWERFTDKVIAVLNEHREKLVFLLWGSHAQKKGQIIDRTRHLVLTAPHPSPLSAHRGFFGCHHFSKTNSYLESNGMKPIDWQI
;
A
#
# COMPACT_ATOMS: atom_id res chain seq x y z
N MET A 1 -14.26 -7.34 -18.23
CA MET A 1 -13.29 -6.24 -18.43
C MET A 1 -12.73 -5.80 -17.10
N ALA A 2 -11.43 -5.49 -17.04
CA ALA A 2 -10.86 -4.76 -15.90
C ALA A 2 -11.61 -3.42 -15.74
N HIS A 3 -11.79 -2.94 -14.50
CA HIS A 3 -12.51 -1.70 -14.18
C HIS A 3 -13.98 -1.64 -14.59
N SER A 4 -14.65 -2.77 -14.84
CA SER A 4 -16.08 -2.79 -15.22
C SER A 4 -17.03 -2.16 -14.19
N HIS A 5 -16.65 -2.15 -12.91
CA HIS A 5 -17.42 -1.50 -11.83
C HIS A 5 -16.73 -0.22 -11.29
N ALA A 6 -15.72 0.29 -11.98
CA ALA A 6 -15.09 1.56 -11.58
C ALA A 6 -16.09 2.72 -11.76
N ASN A 7 -15.98 3.72 -10.89
CA ASN A 7 -16.85 4.90 -10.81
C ASN A 7 -18.31 4.60 -10.43
N LEU A 8 -18.59 3.42 -9.89
CA LEU A 8 -19.92 3.08 -9.34
C LEU A 8 -20.05 3.42 -7.85
N GLY A 9 -19.05 4.11 -7.26
CA GLY A 9 -19.12 4.67 -5.90
C GLY A 9 -18.30 3.92 -4.85
N TRP A 10 -17.73 2.76 -5.18
CA TRP A 10 -16.81 2.01 -4.31
C TRP A 10 -15.58 2.82 -3.92
N GLU A 11 -15.15 3.74 -4.80
CA GLU A 11 -14.03 4.63 -4.55
C GLU A 11 -14.26 5.47 -3.29
N ARG A 12 -15.44 6.07 -3.13
CA ARG A 12 -15.78 6.90 -1.96
C ARG A 12 -15.67 6.11 -0.65
N PHE A 13 -16.14 4.86 -0.67
CA PHE A 13 -16.04 3.99 0.50
C PHE A 13 -14.58 3.69 0.84
N THR A 14 -13.81 3.20 -0.14
CA THR A 14 -12.39 2.85 0.07
C THR A 14 -11.53 4.06 0.46
N ASP A 15 -11.79 5.23 -0.12
CA ASP A 15 -11.08 6.47 0.24
C ASP A 15 -11.35 6.88 1.68
N LYS A 16 -12.60 6.74 2.15
CA LYS A 16 -12.93 7.02 3.54
C LYS A 16 -12.28 6.02 4.50
N VAL A 17 -12.19 4.74 4.13
CA VAL A 17 -11.47 3.72 4.92
C VAL A 17 -9.99 4.08 5.07
N ILE A 18 -9.32 4.46 3.97
CA ILE A 18 -7.90 4.88 4.01
C ILE A 18 -7.73 6.11 4.89
N ALA A 19 -8.60 7.11 4.75
CA ALA A 19 -8.54 8.32 5.56
C ALA A 19 -8.71 8.03 7.07
N VAL A 20 -9.66 7.18 7.44
CA VAL A 20 -9.89 6.78 8.84
C VAL A 20 -8.69 6.01 9.41
N LEU A 21 -8.09 5.12 8.63
CA LEU A 21 -6.87 4.41 9.05
C LEU A 21 -5.69 5.36 9.23
N ASN A 22 -5.50 6.29 8.29
CA ASN A 22 -4.46 7.31 8.35
C ASN A 22 -4.61 8.24 9.56
N GLU A 23 -5.84 8.50 9.99
CA GLU A 23 -6.11 9.40 11.11
C GLU A 23 -5.95 8.69 12.47
N HIS A 24 -6.51 7.49 12.61
CA HIS A 24 -6.71 6.86 13.93
C HIS A 24 -5.78 5.69 14.25
N ARG A 25 -4.91 5.28 13.33
CA ARG A 25 -3.88 4.28 13.60
C ARG A 25 -2.51 4.94 13.57
N GLU A 26 -1.52 4.19 14.00
CA GLU A 26 -0.11 4.59 13.99
C GLU A 26 0.71 3.46 13.39
N LYS A 27 1.85 3.81 12.80
CA LYS A 27 2.85 2.85 12.33
C LYS A 27 2.31 1.80 11.35
N LEU A 28 1.31 2.18 10.56
CA LEU A 28 0.82 1.35 9.46
C LEU A 28 1.84 1.31 8.33
N VAL A 29 1.83 0.20 7.59
CA VAL A 29 2.59 0.05 6.35
C VAL A 29 1.63 -0.03 5.17
N PHE A 30 1.73 0.91 4.25
CA PHE A 30 0.94 0.97 3.02
C PHE A 30 1.78 0.54 1.82
N LEU A 31 1.40 -0.57 1.19
CA LEU A 31 2.01 -1.07 -0.05
C LEU A 31 1.19 -0.60 -1.26
N LEU A 32 1.64 0.48 -1.90
CA LEU A 32 0.92 1.13 -3.00
C LEU A 32 1.50 0.70 -4.36
N TRP A 33 0.90 -0.33 -4.94
CA TRP A 33 1.34 -0.89 -6.22
C TRP A 33 0.50 -0.39 -7.40
N GLY A 34 1.15 0.34 -8.31
CA GLY A 34 0.51 0.96 -9.47
C GLY A 34 0.01 2.39 -9.22
N SER A 35 -0.19 3.12 -10.31
CA SER A 35 -0.48 4.57 -10.28
C SER A 35 -1.78 4.91 -9.56
N HIS A 36 -2.81 4.07 -9.67
CA HIS A 36 -4.09 4.29 -8.99
C HIS A 36 -3.94 4.20 -7.45
N ALA A 37 -3.25 3.17 -6.96
CA ALA A 37 -2.97 3.02 -5.53
C ALA A 37 -2.08 4.15 -5.00
N GLN A 38 -1.07 4.55 -5.77
CA GLN A 38 -0.19 5.66 -5.42
C GLN A 38 -0.93 7.00 -5.33
N LYS A 39 -1.88 7.26 -6.24
CA LYS A 39 -2.75 8.45 -6.18
C LYS A 39 -3.62 8.45 -4.92
N LYS A 40 -4.29 7.33 -4.61
CA LYS A 40 -5.12 7.22 -3.39
C LYS A 40 -4.29 7.43 -2.11
N GLY A 41 -3.05 6.95 -2.08
CA GLY A 41 -2.19 7.10 -0.91
C GLY A 41 -1.49 8.44 -0.75
N GLN A 42 -1.76 9.45 -1.59
CA GLN A 42 -1.17 10.79 -1.45
C GLN A 42 -1.59 11.49 -0.15
N ILE A 43 -2.75 11.13 0.41
CA ILE A 43 -3.26 11.69 1.67
C ILE A 43 -2.59 11.10 2.92
N ILE A 44 -1.78 10.05 2.77
CA ILE A 44 -1.22 9.31 3.90
C ILE A 44 -0.09 10.13 4.55
N ASP A 45 -0.17 10.30 5.86
CA ASP A 45 0.86 10.96 6.66
C ASP A 45 2.09 10.04 6.80
N ARG A 46 3.15 10.40 6.08
CA ARG A 46 4.42 9.65 6.05
C ARG A 46 5.28 9.83 7.30
N THR A 47 4.93 10.75 8.19
CA THR A 47 5.58 10.88 9.49
C THR A 47 5.06 9.83 10.48
N ARG A 48 3.79 9.43 10.30
CA ARG A 48 3.09 8.44 11.15
C ARG A 48 3.15 7.02 10.58
N HIS A 49 3.31 6.89 9.27
CA HIS A 49 3.18 5.63 8.55
C HIS A 49 4.31 5.42 7.54
N LEU A 50 4.60 4.15 7.25
CA LEU A 50 5.45 3.79 6.13
C LEU A 50 4.60 3.69 4.86
N VAL A 51 5.03 4.37 3.79
CA VAL A 51 4.44 4.24 2.46
C VAL A 51 5.50 3.70 1.50
N LEU A 52 5.26 2.51 0.94
CA LEU A 52 6.13 1.88 -0.05
C LEU A 52 5.42 1.83 -1.40
N THR A 53 6.04 2.38 -2.44
CA THR A 53 5.45 2.46 -3.79
C THR A 53 6.24 1.64 -4.80
N ALA A 54 5.54 0.90 -5.66
CA ALA A 54 6.15 0.23 -6.81
C ALA A 54 5.15 0.21 -7.98
N PRO A 55 5.59 -0.12 -9.22
CA PRO A 55 4.67 -0.48 -10.30
C PRO A 55 3.71 -1.61 -9.90
N HIS A 56 2.62 -1.77 -10.65
CA HIS A 56 1.67 -2.85 -10.40
C HIS A 56 2.31 -4.23 -10.71
N PRO A 57 2.01 -5.29 -9.95
CA PRO A 57 2.54 -6.65 -10.16
C PRO A 57 2.11 -7.33 -11.48
N SER A 58 1.18 -6.73 -12.21
CA SER A 58 0.76 -7.26 -13.52
C SER A 58 1.97 -7.44 -14.45
N PRO A 59 2.03 -8.52 -15.24
CA PRO A 59 3.12 -8.76 -16.19
C PRO A 59 3.44 -7.57 -17.10
N LEU A 60 2.43 -6.75 -17.42
CA LEU A 60 2.55 -5.55 -18.26
C LEU A 60 3.46 -4.46 -17.65
N SER A 61 3.63 -4.45 -16.33
CA SER A 61 4.37 -3.40 -15.61
C SER A 61 5.38 -3.92 -14.59
N ALA A 62 5.37 -5.21 -14.27
CA ALA A 62 6.17 -5.76 -13.17
C ALA A 62 7.68 -5.56 -13.36
N HIS A 63 8.17 -5.72 -14.59
CA HIS A 63 9.58 -5.51 -14.96
C HIS A 63 10.05 -4.06 -14.82
N ARG A 64 9.14 -3.09 -14.68
CA ARG A 64 9.47 -1.66 -14.53
C ARG A 64 9.85 -1.29 -13.09
N GLY A 65 10.01 -2.26 -12.19
CA GLY A 65 10.46 -2.04 -10.81
C GLY A 65 9.56 -2.65 -9.71
N PHE A 66 8.59 -3.50 -10.05
CA PHE A 66 7.91 -4.32 -9.03
C PHE A 66 8.83 -5.45 -8.57
N PHE A 67 9.43 -6.18 -9.51
CA PHE A 67 10.45 -7.17 -9.19
C PHE A 67 11.66 -6.47 -8.56
N GLY A 68 12.15 -7.01 -7.43
CA GLY A 68 13.22 -6.39 -6.67
C GLY A 68 12.82 -5.19 -5.80
N CYS A 69 11.52 -4.87 -5.65
CA CYS A 69 11.12 -3.77 -4.76
C CYS A 69 11.39 -4.08 -3.27
N HIS A 70 11.47 -5.37 -2.91
CA HIS A 70 11.68 -5.88 -1.55
C HIS A 70 10.68 -5.34 -0.51
N HIS A 71 9.42 -5.09 -0.92
CA HIS A 71 8.43 -4.49 -0.02
C HIS A 71 8.10 -5.36 1.19
N PHE A 72 8.07 -6.68 1.06
CA PHE A 72 7.76 -7.58 2.18
C PHE A 72 8.82 -7.52 3.29
N SER A 73 10.10 -7.61 2.94
CA SER A 73 11.18 -7.50 3.92
C SER A 73 11.27 -6.09 4.50
N LYS A 74 11.14 -5.04 3.68
CA LYS A 74 11.07 -3.64 4.16
C LYS A 74 9.91 -3.42 5.14
N THR A 75 8.77 -4.04 4.90
CA THR A 75 7.62 -4.00 5.81
C THR A 75 7.99 -4.60 7.16
N ASN A 76 8.57 -5.80 7.18
CA ASN A 76 8.97 -6.44 8.43
C ASN A 76 10.07 -5.65 9.14
N SER A 77 11.08 -5.12 8.45
CA SER A 77 12.11 -4.28 9.06
C SER A 77 11.54 -3.02 9.73
N TYR A 78 10.50 -2.42 9.13
CA TYR A 78 9.82 -1.27 9.74
C TYR A 78 8.97 -1.66 10.94
N LEU A 79 8.28 -2.80 10.89
CA LEU A 79 7.51 -3.29 12.02
C LEU A 79 8.43 -3.61 13.20
N GLU A 80 9.52 -4.33 12.95
CA GLU A 80 10.53 -4.70 13.95
C GLU A 80 11.19 -3.46 14.58
N SER A 81 11.58 -2.46 13.77
CA SER A 81 12.17 -1.22 14.30
C SER A 81 11.19 -0.40 15.15
N ASN A 82 9.89 -0.64 14.99
CA ASN A 82 8.82 -0.05 15.79
C ASN A 82 8.38 -0.92 16.98
N GLY A 83 9.06 -2.03 17.24
CA GLY A 83 8.73 -2.99 18.32
C GLY A 83 7.48 -3.83 18.03
N MET A 84 7.08 -3.94 16.77
CA MET A 84 5.90 -4.69 16.33
C MET A 84 6.30 -6.04 15.76
N LYS A 85 5.40 -7.02 15.89
CA LYS A 85 5.62 -8.36 15.35
C LYS A 85 5.70 -8.31 13.80
N PRO A 86 6.73 -8.88 13.17
CA PRO A 86 6.80 -8.99 11.71
C PRO A 86 5.66 -9.88 11.19
N ILE A 87 5.30 -9.68 9.93
CA ILE A 87 4.30 -10.49 9.25
C ILE A 87 4.99 -11.77 8.75
N ASP A 88 4.38 -12.92 9.04
CA ASP A 88 4.72 -14.17 8.38
C ASP A 88 4.06 -14.21 7.01
N TRP A 89 4.89 -14.17 5.96
CA TRP A 89 4.44 -14.13 4.57
C TRP A 89 4.43 -15.51 3.91
N GLN A 90 4.83 -16.57 4.63
CA GLN A 90 4.79 -17.93 4.12
C GLN A 90 3.34 -18.37 3.90
N ILE A 91 3.07 -19.00 2.75
CA ILE A 91 1.77 -19.53 2.34
C ILE A 91 1.80 -21.05 2.45
#